data_AF-A0A8T4TGC9-F1
#
_entry.id   AF-A0A8T4TGC9-F1
#
_cell.length_a   1.000
_cell.length_b   1.000
_cell.length_c   1.000
_cell.angle_alpha   90.00
_cell.angle_beta   90.00
_cell.angle_gamma   90.00
#
_symmetry.space_group_name_H-M   'P 1'
#
loop_
_entity.id
_entity.type
_entity.pdbx_description
1 polymer ?
#
loop_
_entity_poly.entity_id
_entity_poly.type
_entity_poly.pdbx_seq_one_letter_code
_entity_poly.pdbx_strand_id
1 'polypeptide(L)'
;MVKLGAEDIVFFVSIGLIIFILLWLLSGSPALNAALVSIGVLFINSEFSLWKKFFQLENKINIGFERVKNDIEKLNMRLDTELKYIKENLVEIRENIKNKK
;
A
#
# COMPACT_ATOMS: atom_id res chain seq x y z
N MET A 1 -6.93 -3.70 -24.99
CA MET A 1 -8.00 -3.36 -24.03
C MET A 1 -7.35 -2.55 -22.92
N VAL A 2 -7.46 -1.22 -22.95
CA VAL A 2 -6.84 -0.34 -21.96
C VAL A 2 -7.65 -0.46 -20.66
N LYS A 3 -7.05 -0.98 -19.59
CA LYS A 3 -7.65 -0.96 -18.26
C LYS A 3 -7.55 0.47 -17.74
N LEU A 4 -8.61 1.25 -17.90
CA LEU A 4 -8.76 2.54 -17.25
C LEU A 4 -8.76 2.33 -15.74
N GLY A 5 -7.74 2.82 -15.06
CA GLY A 5 -7.69 2.82 -13.61
C GLY A 5 -8.68 3.85 -13.05
N ALA A 6 -9.06 3.71 -11.79
CA ALA A 6 -9.87 4.72 -11.11
C ALA A 6 -9.22 6.13 -11.18
N GLU A 7 -7.90 6.19 -11.27
CA GLU A 7 -7.13 7.42 -11.43
C GLU A 7 -7.37 8.11 -12.78
N ASP A 8 -7.46 7.34 -13.87
CA ASP A 8 -7.72 7.89 -15.20
C ASP A 8 -9.14 8.46 -15.27
N ILE A 9 -10.10 7.75 -14.68
CA ILE A 9 -11.51 8.19 -14.63
C ILE A 9 -11.62 9.52 -13.87
N VAL A 10 -10.98 9.62 -12.71
CA VAL A 10 -10.98 10.86 -11.91
C VAL A 10 -10.27 11.99 -12.65
N PHE A 11 -9.18 11.70 -13.36
CA PHE A 11 -8.49 12.69 -14.17
C PHE A 11 -9.37 13.24 -15.30
N PHE A 12 -10.06 12.36 -16.04
CA PHE A 12 -10.99 12.78 -17.10
C PHE A 12 -12.20 13.56 -16.56
N VAL A 13 -12.74 13.16 -15.40
CA VAL A 13 -13.85 13.89 -14.75
C VAL A 13 -13.41 15.28 -14.31
N SER A 14 -12.21 15.41 -13.72
CA SER A 14 -11.65 16.70 -13.31
C SER A 14 -11.39 17.63 -14.50
N ILE A 15 -10.87 17.11 -15.62
CA ILE A 15 -10.70 17.88 -16.86
C ILE A 15 -12.05 18.32 -17.42
N GLY A 16 -13.04 17.42 -17.45
CA GLY A 16 -14.39 17.74 -17.89
C GLY A 16 -15.02 18.86 -17.06
N LEU A 17 -14.85 18.83 -15.74
CA LEU A 17 -15.30 19.87 -14.83
C LEU A 17 -14.61 21.22 -15.09
N ILE A 18 -13.29 21.23 -15.32
CA ILE A 18 -12.56 22.46 -15.61
C ILE A 18 -13.03 23.07 -16.94
N ILE A 19 -13.18 22.26 -17.98
CA ILE A 19 -13.66 22.71 -19.29
C ILE A 19 -15.10 23.22 -19.18
N PHE A 20 -15.95 22.53 -18.42
CA PHE A 20 -17.32 22.96 -18.16
C PHE A 20 -17.35 24.32 -17.46
N ILE A 21 -16.54 24.53 -16.41
CA ILE A 21 -16.45 25.81 -15.71
C ILE A 21 -15.96 26.92 -16.65
N LEU A 22 -14.96 26.64 -17.49
CA LEU A 22 -14.43 27.60 -18.46
C LEU A 22 -15.48 28.01 -19.50
N LEU A 23 -16.21 27.04 -20.07
CA LEU A 23 -17.32 27.30 -20.99
C LEU A 23 -18.45 28.07 -20.30
N TRP A 24 -18.75 27.73 -19.05
CA TRP A 24 -19.77 28.38 -18.23
C TRP A 24 -19.42 29.84 -17.91
N LEU A 25 -18.15 30.13 -17.64
CA LEU A 25 -17.63 31.49 -17.45
C LEU A 25 -17.71 32.31 -18.74
N LEU A 26 -17.41 31.68 -19.88
CA LEU A 26 -17.47 32.31 -21.20
C LEU A 26 -18.91 32.71 -21.57
N SER A 27 -19.91 31.96 -21.11
CA SER A 27 -21.34 32.26 -21.30
C SER A 27 -21.89 33.40 -20.41
N GLY A 28 -21.04 34.12 -19.67
CA GLY A 28 -21.42 35.34 -18.96
C GLY A 28 -22.07 35.11 -17.58
N SER A 29 -21.85 33.95 -16.96
CA SER A 29 -22.41 33.65 -15.63
C SER A 29 -21.79 34.53 -14.53
N PRO A 30 -22.55 34.92 -13.49
CA PRO A 30 -22.05 35.72 -12.37
C PRO A 30 -20.83 35.08 -11.70
N ALA A 31 -19.78 35.88 -11.48
CA ALA A 31 -18.51 35.43 -10.88
C ALA A 31 -18.69 34.70 -9.54
N LEU A 32 -19.76 35.00 -8.80
CA LEU A 32 -20.10 34.36 -7.54
C LEU A 32 -20.36 32.85 -7.67
N ASN A 33 -21.06 32.42 -8.72
CA ASN A 33 -21.38 31.01 -8.94
C ASN A 33 -20.15 30.21 -9.36
N ALA A 34 -19.28 30.80 -10.19
CA ALA A 34 -18.02 30.20 -10.59
C ALA A 34 -17.04 30.05 -9.40
N ALA A 35 -17.02 31.03 -8.49
CA ALA A 35 -16.22 30.95 -7.27
C ALA A 35 -16.69 29.80 -6.36
N LEU A 36 -18.01 29.65 -6.17
CA LEU A 36 -18.61 28.55 -5.40
C LEU A 36 -18.23 27.17 -5.98
N VAL A 37 -18.34 27.00 -7.29
CA VAL A 37 -17.98 25.74 -7.95
C VAL A 37 -16.47 25.47 -7.83
N SER A 38 -15.63 26.49 -8.02
CA SER A 38 -14.16 26.34 -7.91
C SER A 38 -13.73 25.95 -6.49
N ILE A 39 -14.37 26.51 -5.47
CA ILE A 39 -14.14 26.13 -4.07
C ILE A 39 -14.57 24.67 -3.85
N GLY A 40 -15.76 24.28 -4.32
CA GLY A 40 -16.22 22.89 -4.22
C GLY A 40 -15.27 21.89 -4.87
N VAL A 41 -14.75 22.22 -6.06
CA VAL A 41 -13.76 21.39 -6.77
C VAL A 41 -12.43 21.31 -5.99
N LEU A 42 -11.99 22.39 -5.35
CA LEU A 42 -10.80 22.37 -4.50
C LEU A 42 -10.98 21.48 -3.28
N PHE A 43 -12.12 21.56 -2.59
CA PHE A 43 -12.44 20.72 -1.45
C PHE A 43 -12.43 19.23 -1.84
N ILE A 44 -13.18 18.86 -2.89
CA ILE A 44 -13.26 17.47 -3.37
C ILE A 44 -11.87 16.95 -3.78
N ASN A 45 -11.08 17.74 -4.52
CA ASN A 45 -9.74 17.32 -4.92
C ASN A 45 -8.79 17.17 -3.72
N SER A 46 -8.91 18.04 -2.72
CA SER A 46 -8.09 17.93 -1.50
C SER A 46 -8.42 16.69 -0.69
N GLU A 47 -9.71 16.38 -0.50
CA GLU A 47 -10.15 15.16 0.17
C GLU A 47 -9.73 13.92 -0.61
N PHE A 48 -9.95 13.90 -1.93
CA PHE A 48 -9.55 12.77 -2.78
C PHE A 48 -8.03 12.51 -2.73
N SER A 49 -7.22 13.58 -2.72
CA SER A 49 -5.77 13.48 -2.57
C SER A 49 -5.36 12.90 -1.21
N LEU A 50 -6.06 13.28 -0.14
CA LEU A 50 -5.86 12.70 1.19
C LEU A 50 -6.20 11.20 1.20
N TRP A 51 -7.36 10.82 0.66
CA TRP A 51 -7.75 9.42 0.51
C TRP A 51 -6.70 8.60 -0.24
N LYS A 52 -6.19 9.13 -1.36
CA LYS A 52 -5.12 8.47 -2.12
C LYS A 52 -3.86 8.25 -1.28
N LYS A 53 -3.44 9.24 -0.49
CA LYS A 53 -2.28 9.09 0.42
C LYS A 53 -2.54 8.03 1.49
N PHE A 54 -3.74 7.99 2.05
CA PHE A 54 -4.13 6.96 3.02
C PHE A 54 -4.09 5.55 2.40
N PHE A 55 -4.68 5.34 1.22
CA PHE A 55 -4.62 4.04 0.54
C PHE A 55 -3.20 3.62 0.19
N GLN A 56 -2.34 4.55 -0.24
CA GLN A 56 -0.93 4.25 -0.49
C GLN A 56 -0.18 3.86 0.79
N LEU A 57 -0.51 4.50 1.91
CA LEU A 57 0.06 4.19 3.22
C LEU A 57 -0.36 2.79 3.67
N GLU A 58 -1.65 2.45 3.59
CA GLU A 58 -2.16 1.12 3.93
C GLU A 58 -1.49 0.02 3.10
N ASN A 59 -1.35 0.22 1.79
CA ASN A 59 -0.65 -0.74 0.94
C ASN A 59 0.82 -0.92 1.33
N LYS A 60 1.53 0.17 1.68
CA LYS A 60 2.91 0.07 2.18
C LYS A 60 2.99 -0.67 3.50
N ILE A 61 2.03 -0.44 4.40
CA ILE A 61 1.93 -1.13 5.69
C ILE A 61 1.69 -2.62 5.47
N ASN A 62 0.74 -3.00 4.62
CA ASN A 62 0.46 -4.40 4.30
C ASN A 62 1.68 -5.12 3.71
N ILE A 63 2.37 -4.50 2.74
CA ILE A 63 3.61 -5.04 2.18
C ILE A 63 4.70 -5.16 3.26
N GLY A 64 4.78 -4.20 4.18
CA GLY A 64 5.69 -4.24 5.33
C GLY A 64 5.41 -5.44 6.25
N PHE A 65 4.14 -5.66 6.62
CA PHE A 65 3.73 -6.81 7.42
C PHE A 65 4.00 -8.14 6.72
N GLU A 66 3.75 -8.24 5.42
CA GLU A 66 4.05 -9.45 4.63
C GLU A 66 5.55 -9.79 4.68
N ARG A 67 6.42 -8.78 4.56
CA ARG A 67 7.88 -8.98 4.68
C ARG A 67 8.28 -9.45 6.06
N VAL A 68 7.77 -8.81 7.11
CA VAL A 68 8.05 -9.20 8.50
C VAL A 68 7.61 -10.64 8.76
N LYS A 69 6.41 -11.02 8.28
CA LYS A 69 5.92 -12.39 8.38
C LYS A 69 6.87 -13.38 7.70
N ASN A 70 7.31 -13.08 6.48
CA ASN A 70 8.27 -13.92 5.75
C ASN A 70 9.62 -14.02 6.46
N ASP A 71 10.10 -12.95 7.09
CA ASP A 71 11.36 -12.95 7.83
C ASP A 71 11.26 -13.77 9.12
N ILE A 72 10.11 -13.71 9.83
CA ILE A 72 9.82 -14.58 10.98
C ILE A 72 9.78 -16.05 10.55
N GLU A 73 9.14 -16.37 9.42
CA GLU A 73 9.07 -17.73 8.92
C GLU A 73 10.46 -18.29 8.58
N LYS A 74 11.31 -17.49 7.92
CA LYS A 74 12.71 -17.86 7.66
C LYS A 74 13.51 -18.06 8.94
N LEU A 75 13.29 -17.22 9.96
CA LEU A 75 13.93 -17.36 11.27
C LEU A 75 13.53 -18.68 11.93
N ASN A 76 12.24 -19.03 11.92
CA ASN A 76 11.75 -20.29 12.48
C ASN A 76 12.38 -21.49 11.77
N MET A 77 12.45 -21.49 10.44
CA MET A 77 13.10 -22.57 9.68
C MET A 77 14.59 -22.71 10.02
N ARG A 78 15.30 -21.59 10.20
CA ARG A 78 16.71 -21.61 10.63
C ARG A 78 16.86 -22.20 12.02
N LEU A 79 16.05 -21.76 12.98
CA LEU A 79 16.07 -22.27 14.35
C LEU A 79 15.78 -23.76 14.40
N ASP A 80 14.78 -24.24 13.65
CA ASP A 80 14.48 -25.68 13.57
C ASP A 80 15.66 -26.49 13.03
N THR A 81 16.39 -25.94 12.06
CA THR A 81 17.57 -26.60 11.47
C THR A 81 18.72 -26.65 12.47
N GLU A 82 19.02 -25.53 13.13
CA GLU A 82 20.06 -25.45 14.16
C GLU A 82 19.75 -26.38 15.34
N LEU A 83 18.49 -26.42 15.79
CA LEU A 83 18.06 -27.30 16.88
C LEU A 83 18.18 -28.78 16.50
N LYS A 84 17.90 -29.16 15.25
CA LYS A 84 18.12 -30.52 14.76
C LYS A 84 19.61 -30.88 14.78
N TYR A 85 20.47 -29.99 14.28
CA TYR A 85 21.92 -30.21 14.28
C TYR A 85 22.47 -30.36 15.70
N ILE A 86 22.05 -29.50 16.64
CA ILE A 86 22.44 -29.61 18.05
C ILE A 86 21.96 -30.95 18.63
N LYS A 87 20.73 -31.36 18.33
CA LYS A 87 20.18 -32.64 18.81
C LYS A 87 20.97 -33.83 18.29
N GLU A 88 21.33 -33.83 17.01
CA GLU A 88 22.15 -34.89 16.38
C GLU A 88 23.53 -34.98 17.04
N ASN A 89 24.21 -33.85 17.23
CA ASN A 89 25.50 -33.82 17.92
C ASN A 89 25.42 -34.31 19.38
N LEU A 90 24.34 -33.96 20.09
CA LEU A 90 24.13 -34.44 21.46
C LEU A 90 23.90 -35.95 21.52
N VAL A 91 23.21 -36.52 20.53
CA VAL A 91 23.04 -37.98 20.41
C VAL A 91 24.38 -38.65 20.15
N GLU A 92 25.19 -38.12 19.24
CA GLU A 92 26.51 -38.66 18.92
C GLU A 92 27.46 -38.63 20.14
N ILE A 93 27.48 -37.51 20.87
CA ILE A 93 28.26 -37.40 22.12
C ILE A 93 27.78 -38.43 23.15
N ARG A 94 26.46 -38.61 23.29
CA ARG A 94 25.89 -39.59 24.21
C ARG A 94 26.30 -41.02 23.86
N GLU A 95 26.28 -41.38 22.59
CA GLU A 95 26.71 -42.71 22.12
C GLU A 95 28.21 -42.93 22.33
N ASN A 96 29.05 -41.94 22.04
CA ASN A 96 30.48 -41.99 22.28
C ASN A 96 30.83 -42.17 23.77
N ILE A 97 30.09 -41.53 24.67
CA ILE A 97 30.25 -41.73 26.13
C ILE A 97 29.82 -43.14 26.54
N LYS A 98 28.74 -43.67 25.94
CA LYS A 98 28.24 -45.01 26.25
C LYS A 98 29.19 -46.12 25.79
N ASN A 99 29.85 -45.95 24.64
CA ASN A 99 30.82 -46.92 24.10
C ASN A 99 32.20 -46.88 24.80
N LYS A 100 32.49 -45.83 25.58
CA LYS A 100 33.72 -45.72 26.38
C LYS A 100 33.60 -46.30 27.80
N LYS A 101 32.39 -46.68 28.23
CA LYS A 101 32.15 -47.41 29.49
C LYS A 101 32.04 -48.89 29.21
#